data_AF-A0A973J990-F1
#
_entry.id   AF-A0A973J990-F1
#
_cell.length_a   1.000
_cell.length_b   1.000
_cell.length_c   1.000
_cell.angle_alpha   90.00
_cell.angle_beta   90.00
_cell.angle_gamma   90.00
#
_symmetry.space_group_name_H-M   'P 1'
#
loop_
_entity.id
_entity.type
_entity.pdbx_description
1 polymer ?
#
loop_
_entity_poly.entity_id
_entity_poly.type
_entity_poly.pdbx_seq_one_letter_code
_entity_poly.pdbx_strand_id
1 'polypeptide(L)'
;MIRYLFRLAAAAALLLLLAAPALAQGRLVITDPGGYLDQAAVEQAAQPLLNRDAEIALYLVQRGSESDFTSRLTDDELLRGGLYRTKMIAIYVAIDDQLSYIRYGDGWNEALDVSLDGTKNYELIRTQKLNPDLSSGDYTSAFATALGAVEKAITSPPSPDGSINVNTAPIAGAGLAVAAAVAGGALYAGRRRAAKTKAEAERQLKEGREAVATLITDLGQRFRNAGEKAAFDKVSYAPADVERLRVAQAAAHARFAKVQTSFDDVGEQLERYAKPELVQLNATTAAYAQLRAEAEAVVENLAAVEQMRSDLDALARQAPEEIARAKKS
;
A
#
# COMPACT_ATOMS: atom_id res chain seq x y z
N MET A 1 36.82 51.86 13.25
CA MET A 1 35.51 51.46 13.80
C MET A 1 34.49 51.08 12.72
N ILE A 2 34.24 51.92 11.71
CA ILE A 2 33.19 51.68 10.69
C ILE A 2 33.34 50.35 9.93
N ARG A 3 34.57 49.93 9.58
CA ARG A 3 34.82 48.64 8.89
C ARG A 3 34.52 47.40 9.73
N TYR A 4 34.59 47.50 11.06
CA TYR A 4 34.25 46.38 11.96
C TYR A 4 32.74 46.25 12.15
N LEU A 5 32.01 47.38 12.16
CA LEU A 5 30.54 47.41 12.21
C LEU A 5 29.90 46.78 10.96
N PHE A 6 30.45 47.04 9.76
CA PHE A 6 29.97 46.40 8.53
C PHE A 6 30.22 44.89 8.50
N ARG A 7 31.33 44.41 9.07
CA ARG A 7 31.63 42.96 9.15
C ARG A 7 30.73 42.24 10.15
N LEU A 8 30.39 42.88 11.27
CA LEU A 8 29.42 42.34 12.24
C LEU A 8 28.00 42.31 11.68
N ALA A 9 27.57 43.35 10.96
CA ALA A 9 26.26 43.37 10.30
C ALA A 9 26.14 42.30 9.20
N ALA A 10 27.19 42.09 8.40
CA ALA A 10 27.21 41.04 7.39
C ALA A 10 27.21 39.63 8.01
N ALA A 11 27.93 39.42 9.13
CA ALA A 11 27.93 38.14 9.85
C ALA A 11 26.58 37.84 10.51
N ALA A 12 25.92 38.85 11.08
CA ALA A 12 24.57 38.71 11.63
C ALA A 12 23.51 38.42 10.55
N ALA A 13 23.62 39.07 9.38
CA ALA A 13 22.76 38.78 8.23
C ALA A 13 22.99 37.37 7.66
N LEU A 14 24.25 36.89 7.63
CA LEU A 14 24.57 35.53 7.20
C LEU A 14 24.02 34.47 8.18
N LEU A 15 24.10 34.73 9.48
CA LEU A 15 23.53 33.87 10.53
C LEU A 15 21.99 33.81 10.45
N LEU A 16 21.34 34.92 10.13
CA LEU A 16 19.88 34.96 9.89
C LEU A 16 19.47 34.22 8.62
N LEU A 17 20.29 34.22 7.56
CA LEU A 17 20.03 33.45 6.33
C LEU A 17 20.30 31.95 6.47
N LEU A 18 21.19 31.53 7.39
CA LEU A 18 21.47 30.13 7.70
C LEU A 18 20.42 29.50 8.64
N ALA A 19 19.67 30.30 9.39
CA ALA A 19 18.58 29.84 10.26
C ALA A 19 17.20 29.73 9.55
N ALA A 20 17.07 30.26 8.34
CA ALA A 20 15.80 30.31 7.62
C ALA A 20 15.17 28.95 7.18
N PRO A 21 15.90 27.84 6.94
CA PRO A 21 15.25 26.61 6.51
C PRO A 21 14.59 25.82 7.66
N ALA A 22 14.67 26.30 8.90
CA ALA A 22 14.04 25.65 10.06
C ALA A 22 12.57 26.06 10.30
N LEU A 23 12.01 26.99 9.52
CA LEU A 23 10.70 27.60 9.80
C LEU A 23 9.52 27.07 8.96
N ALA A 24 9.71 26.01 8.18
CA ALA A 24 8.63 25.32 7.46
C ALA A 24 8.64 23.81 7.74
N GLN A 25 8.81 23.45 9.03
CA GLN A 25 8.68 22.07 9.48
C GLN A 25 7.22 21.86 9.88
N GLY A 26 6.55 20.88 9.24
CA GLY A 26 5.22 20.46 9.64
C GLY A 26 5.14 20.19 11.15
N ARG A 27 3.96 20.37 11.73
CA ARG A 27 3.73 20.21 13.17
C ARG A 27 3.22 18.80 13.45
N LEU A 28 3.72 18.16 14.51
CA LEU A 28 3.17 16.89 15.00
C LEU A 28 2.75 17.03 16.46
N VAL A 29 1.53 16.60 16.77
CA VAL A 29 0.99 16.47 18.12
C VAL A 29 0.62 15.02 18.34
N ILE A 30 1.12 14.41 19.43
CA ILE A 30 0.75 13.06 19.84
C ILE A 30 0.23 13.14 21.27
N THR A 31 -1.00 12.70 21.50
CA THR A 31 -1.58 12.52 22.82
C THR A 31 -1.90 11.05 23.03
N ASP A 32 -1.14 10.43 23.92
CA ASP A 32 -1.34 9.04 24.34
C ASP A 32 -1.02 8.93 25.84
N PRO A 33 -1.99 9.20 26.72
CA PRO A 33 -1.78 9.13 28.16
C PRO A 33 -1.57 7.69 28.66
N GLY A 34 -1.92 6.68 27.86
CA GLY A 34 -1.77 5.28 28.21
C GLY A 34 -0.40 4.70 27.83
N GLY A 35 0.37 5.37 26.98
CA GLY A 35 1.67 4.90 26.50
C GLY A 35 1.57 3.66 25.63
N TYR A 36 0.48 3.52 24.88
CA TYR A 36 0.24 2.42 23.95
C TYR A 36 0.98 2.58 22.60
N LEU A 37 1.42 3.80 22.26
CA LEU A 37 2.11 4.11 21.02
C LEU A 37 3.63 4.07 21.18
N ASP A 38 4.29 3.41 20.24
CA ASP A 38 5.70 3.70 19.96
C ASP A 38 5.77 5.05 19.22
N GLN A 39 6.09 6.10 19.98
CA GLN A 39 6.17 7.46 19.44
C GLN A 39 7.17 7.59 18.30
N ALA A 40 8.31 6.88 18.35
CA ALA A 40 9.32 6.98 17.31
C ALA A 40 8.85 6.37 15.99
N ALA A 41 8.15 5.22 16.06
CA ALA A 41 7.57 4.60 14.87
C ALA A 41 6.47 5.48 14.24
N VAL A 42 5.64 6.10 15.08
CA VAL A 42 4.58 7.01 14.63
C VAL A 42 5.14 8.30 14.04
N GLU A 43 6.16 8.89 14.66
CA GLU A 43 6.91 10.04 14.13
C GLU A 43 7.53 9.73 12.76
N GLN A 44 8.16 8.56 12.62
CA GLN A 44 8.73 8.11 11.36
C GLN A 44 7.65 7.98 10.26
N ALA A 45 6.49 7.41 10.59
CA ALA A 45 5.37 7.29 9.67
C ALA A 45 4.75 8.65 9.29
N ALA A 46 4.77 9.62 10.21
CA ALA A 46 4.31 10.98 9.98
C ALA A 46 5.29 11.81 9.13
N GLN A 47 6.59 11.47 9.14
CA GLN A 47 7.64 12.26 8.51
C GLN A 47 7.38 12.67 7.05
N PRO A 48 6.88 11.79 6.16
CA PRO A 48 6.58 12.19 4.78
C PRO A 48 5.53 13.30 4.66
N LEU A 49 4.53 13.29 5.56
CA LEU A 49 3.49 14.31 5.62
C LEU A 49 4.03 15.61 6.24
N LEU A 50 4.85 15.52 7.29
CA LEU A 50 5.51 16.68 7.90
C LEU A 50 6.46 17.38 6.90
N ASN A 51 7.15 16.61 6.05
CA ASN A 51 7.98 17.15 4.97
C ASN A 51 7.16 17.89 3.89
N ARG A 52 5.83 17.70 3.86
CA ARG A 52 4.87 18.40 3.01
C ARG A 52 4.16 19.55 3.72
N ASP A 53 4.70 19.97 4.87
CA ASP A 53 4.14 21.04 5.70
C ASP A 53 2.76 20.70 6.26
N ALA A 54 2.46 19.42 6.47
CA ALA A 54 1.24 18.99 7.15
C ALA A 54 1.30 19.27 8.66
N GLU A 55 0.14 19.54 9.24
CA GLU A 55 -0.04 19.65 10.69
C GLU A 55 -0.81 18.44 11.18
N ILE A 56 -0.13 17.54 11.86
CA ILE A 56 -0.64 16.21 12.19
C ILE A 56 -0.97 16.15 13.68
N ALA A 57 -2.15 15.66 14.02
CA ALA A 57 -2.54 15.41 15.41
C ALA A 57 -3.09 14.00 15.60
N LEU A 58 -2.48 13.27 16.52
CA LEU A 58 -2.79 11.88 16.80
C LEU A 58 -3.24 11.78 18.26
N TYR A 59 -4.47 11.32 18.46
CA TYR A 59 -5.06 11.18 19.79
C TYR A 59 -5.46 9.73 20.00
N LEU A 60 -4.82 9.07 20.96
CA LEU A 60 -5.22 7.76 21.43
C LEU A 60 -5.61 7.88 22.90
N VAL A 61 -6.88 7.70 23.22
CA VAL A 61 -7.41 7.87 24.58
C VAL A 61 -8.16 6.63 25.02
N GLN A 62 -8.26 6.44 26.34
CA GLN A 62 -8.99 5.29 26.89
C GLN A 62 -10.49 5.40 26.56
N ARG A 63 -11.07 6.60 26.77
CA ARG A 63 -12.48 6.92 26.53
C ARG A 63 -12.60 8.29 25.90
N GLY A 64 -13.64 8.47 25.09
CA GLY A 64 -14.05 9.79 24.65
C GLY A 64 -15.07 9.77 23.51
N SER A 65 -15.24 10.93 22.88
CA SER A 65 -16.34 11.19 21.95
C SER A 65 -15.91 12.18 20.87
N GLU A 66 -16.78 12.46 19.90
CA GLU A 66 -16.56 13.53 18.93
C GLU A 66 -16.38 14.91 19.58
N SER A 67 -17.05 15.16 20.72
CA SER A 67 -16.88 16.40 21.49
C SER A 67 -15.50 16.50 22.14
N ASP A 68 -14.99 15.39 22.68
CA ASP A 68 -13.62 15.31 23.21
C ASP A 68 -12.60 15.57 22.08
N PHE A 69 -12.79 14.95 20.92
CA PHE A 69 -11.94 15.18 19.75
C PHE A 69 -11.94 16.66 19.32
N THR A 70 -13.12 17.28 19.22
CA THR A 70 -13.27 18.70 18.87
C THR A 70 -12.58 19.62 19.88
N SER A 71 -12.68 19.30 21.18
CA SER A 71 -12.04 20.05 22.26
C SER A 71 -10.52 20.00 22.13
N ARG A 72 -9.94 18.80 21.91
CA ARG A 72 -8.50 18.63 21.71
C ARG A 72 -7.97 19.38 20.49
N LEU A 73 -8.68 19.33 19.37
CA LEU A 73 -8.31 20.10 18.19
C LEU A 73 -8.33 21.61 18.45
N THR A 74 -9.23 22.08 19.31
CA THR A 74 -9.31 23.50 19.72
C THR A 74 -8.13 23.86 20.63
N ASP A 75 -7.86 23.02 21.63
CA ASP A 75 -6.75 23.20 22.59
C ASP A 75 -5.39 23.20 21.88
N ASP A 76 -5.23 22.37 20.84
CA ASP A 76 -4.05 22.32 20.00
C ASP A 76 -4.02 23.40 18.90
N GLU A 77 -5.01 24.29 18.87
CA GLU A 77 -5.15 25.37 17.89
C GLU A 77 -5.32 24.94 16.42
N LEU A 78 -5.69 23.67 16.20
CA LEU A 78 -5.95 23.08 14.88
C LEU A 78 -7.39 23.31 14.38
N LEU A 79 -8.28 23.67 15.30
CA LEU A 79 -9.64 24.13 15.04
C LEU A 79 -9.82 25.53 15.66
N ARG A 80 -10.20 26.53 14.86
CA ARG A 80 -10.45 27.90 15.34
C ARG A 80 -11.74 28.45 14.75
N GLY A 81 -12.67 28.88 15.60
CA GLY A 81 -13.96 29.43 15.16
C GLY A 81 -14.78 28.45 14.30
N GLY A 82 -14.61 27.14 14.52
CA GLY A 82 -15.28 26.09 13.74
C GLY A 82 -14.59 25.73 12.41
N LEU A 83 -13.46 26.35 12.06
CA LEU A 83 -12.70 26.08 10.85
C LEU A 83 -11.41 25.32 11.18
N TYR A 84 -11.18 24.21 10.49
CA TYR A 84 -9.92 23.46 10.55
C TYR A 84 -8.79 24.24 9.88
N ARG A 85 -7.56 24.08 10.38
CA ARG A 85 -6.38 24.59 9.68
C ARG A 85 -6.21 23.89 8.33
N THR A 86 -5.84 24.64 7.30
CA THR A 86 -5.79 24.17 5.91
C THR A 86 -4.95 22.92 5.70
N LYS A 87 -3.81 22.80 6.38
CA LYS A 87 -2.89 21.66 6.24
C LYS A 87 -3.03 20.62 7.35
N MET A 88 -4.11 20.66 8.12
CA MET A 88 -4.34 19.73 9.23
C MET A 88 -4.69 18.32 8.75
N ILE A 89 -4.14 17.30 9.41
CA ILE A 89 -4.59 15.90 9.36
C ILE A 89 -4.69 15.43 10.81
N ALA A 90 -5.85 14.99 11.25
CA ALA A 90 -6.06 14.53 12.62
C ALA A 90 -6.71 13.15 12.67
N ILE A 91 -6.13 12.26 13.48
CA ILE A 91 -6.62 10.90 13.73
C ILE A 91 -6.91 10.77 15.22
N TYR A 92 -8.13 10.36 15.55
CA TYR A 92 -8.59 10.19 16.92
C TYR A 92 -9.10 8.77 17.14
N VAL A 93 -8.73 8.16 18.26
CA VAL A 93 -9.15 6.83 18.66
C VAL A 93 -9.48 6.82 20.16
N ALA A 94 -10.70 6.37 20.50
CA ALA A 94 -11.10 6.04 21.87
C ALA A 94 -11.27 4.53 22.01
N ILE A 95 -10.44 3.91 22.84
CA ILE A 95 -10.27 2.45 22.91
C ILE A 95 -11.52 1.76 23.45
N ASP A 96 -11.99 2.14 24.65
CA ASP A 96 -13.15 1.50 25.30
C ASP A 96 -14.44 1.70 24.50
N ASP A 97 -14.55 2.84 23.82
CA ASP A 97 -15.73 3.23 23.04
C ASP A 97 -15.69 2.68 21.60
N GLN A 98 -14.59 2.00 21.21
CA GLN A 98 -14.34 1.48 19.86
C GLN A 98 -14.58 2.53 18.76
N LEU A 99 -14.21 3.77 19.07
CA LEU A 99 -14.51 4.93 18.26
C LEU A 99 -13.26 5.41 17.55
N SER A 100 -13.37 5.73 16.26
CA SER A 100 -12.29 6.34 15.51
C SER A 100 -12.81 7.44 14.58
N TYR A 101 -12.01 8.49 14.41
CA TYR A 101 -12.27 9.58 13.47
C TYR A 101 -11.01 9.97 12.72
N ILE A 102 -11.19 10.39 11.47
CA ILE A 102 -10.21 11.14 10.70
C ILE A 102 -10.84 12.48 10.33
N ARG A 103 -10.11 13.58 10.55
CA ARG A 103 -10.47 14.95 10.15
C ARG A 103 -9.30 15.59 9.44
N TYR A 104 -9.58 16.54 8.57
CA TYR A 104 -8.56 17.20 7.77
C TYR A 104 -8.99 18.62 7.37
N GLY A 105 -7.99 19.42 7.03
CA GLY A 105 -8.15 20.76 6.47
C GLY A 105 -8.47 20.75 4.97
N ASP A 106 -8.95 21.88 4.47
CA ASP A 106 -9.34 22.07 3.08
C ASP A 106 -8.19 21.88 2.07
N GLY A 107 -6.94 22.08 2.51
CA GLY A 107 -5.73 21.83 1.71
C GLY A 107 -5.54 20.38 1.29
N TRP A 108 -6.30 19.45 1.88
CA TRP A 108 -6.26 18.02 1.54
C TRP A 108 -7.54 17.51 0.91
N ASN A 109 -8.50 18.38 0.54
CA ASN A 109 -9.78 17.96 -0.03
C ASN A 109 -9.62 17.11 -1.31
N GLU A 110 -8.68 17.49 -2.19
CA GLU A 110 -8.38 16.73 -3.41
C GLU A 110 -7.92 15.28 -3.12
N ALA A 111 -7.36 15.02 -1.93
CA ALA A 111 -6.90 13.71 -1.53
C ALA A 111 -7.93 12.95 -0.68
N LEU A 112 -8.59 13.65 0.24
CA LEU A 112 -9.34 13.05 1.35
C LEU A 112 -10.85 13.22 1.23
N ASP A 113 -11.33 14.29 0.60
CA ASP A 113 -12.77 14.55 0.40
C ASP A 113 -13.33 14.01 -0.93
N VAL A 114 -12.53 13.20 -1.63
CA VAL A 114 -12.98 12.54 -2.85
C VAL A 114 -13.95 11.41 -2.50
N SER A 115 -15.12 11.41 -3.12
CA SER A 115 -16.09 10.32 -3.00
C SER A 115 -15.71 9.16 -3.92
N LEU A 116 -15.43 8.00 -3.35
CA LEU A 116 -15.15 6.74 -4.03
C LEU A 116 -16.27 5.75 -3.71
N ASP A 117 -17.08 5.40 -4.71
CA ASP A 117 -18.22 4.48 -4.53
C ASP A 117 -19.17 4.90 -3.39
N GLY A 118 -19.55 6.18 -3.38
CA GLY A 118 -20.43 6.77 -2.36
C GLY A 118 -19.78 7.00 -0.99
N THR A 119 -18.52 6.61 -0.79
CA THR A 119 -17.78 6.76 0.47
C THR A 119 -16.60 7.70 0.31
N LYS A 120 -16.41 8.63 1.24
CA LYS A 120 -15.27 9.57 1.18
C LYS A 120 -13.96 8.83 1.41
N ASN A 121 -12.87 9.24 0.74
CA ASN A 121 -11.59 8.54 0.83
C ASN A 121 -11.03 8.47 2.26
N TYR A 122 -11.17 9.54 3.05
CA TYR A 122 -10.77 9.50 4.47
C TYR A 122 -11.51 8.40 5.26
N GLU A 123 -12.77 8.13 4.92
CA GLU A 123 -13.60 7.14 5.57
C GLU A 123 -13.19 5.72 5.15
N LEU A 124 -12.74 5.55 3.90
CA LEU A 124 -12.12 4.30 3.44
C LEU A 124 -10.78 4.05 4.14
N ILE A 125 -9.95 5.08 4.32
CA ILE A 125 -8.70 4.96 5.08
C ILE A 125 -9.01 4.55 6.52
N ARG A 126 -9.99 5.20 7.16
CA ARG A 126 -10.41 4.86 8.52
C ARG A 126 -10.87 3.41 8.64
N THR A 127 -11.77 2.97 7.77
CA THR A 127 -12.40 1.65 7.88
C THR A 127 -11.51 0.50 7.38
N GLN A 128 -10.66 0.72 6.38
CA GLN A 128 -9.85 -0.34 5.74
C GLN A 128 -8.38 -0.35 6.15
N LYS A 129 -7.87 0.73 6.75
CA LYS A 129 -6.45 0.88 7.12
C LYS A 129 -6.25 1.10 8.61
N LEU A 130 -7.04 1.97 9.22
CA LEU A 130 -6.93 2.24 10.66
C LEU A 130 -7.61 1.15 11.50
N ASN A 131 -8.92 0.93 11.30
CA ASN A 131 -9.74 0.08 12.17
C ASN A 131 -9.30 -1.41 12.24
N PRO A 132 -8.80 -2.05 11.17
CA PRO A 132 -8.35 -3.45 11.26
C PRO A 132 -7.26 -3.64 12.31
N ASP A 133 -6.24 -2.78 12.31
CA ASP A 133 -5.11 -2.87 13.24
C ASP A 133 -5.56 -2.51 14.68
N LEU A 134 -6.45 -1.52 14.84
CA LEU A 134 -7.06 -1.20 16.14
C LEU A 134 -7.78 -2.41 16.76
N SER A 135 -8.49 -3.18 15.93
CA SER A 135 -9.22 -4.37 16.39
C SER A 135 -8.29 -5.50 16.88
N SER A 136 -7.04 -5.51 16.42
CA SER A 136 -6.00 -6.45 16.85
C SER A 136 -5.22 -6.00 18.10
N GLY A 137 -5.48 -4.78 18.58
CA GLY A 137 -4.75 -4.15 19.68
C GLY A 137 -3.40 -3.55 19.29
N ASP A 138 -3.05 -3.55 18.00
CA ASP A 138 -1.82 -2.93 17.49
C ASP A 138 -2.07 -1.46 17.11
N TYR A 139 -2.10 -0.61 18.14
CA TYR A 139 -2.36 0.82 17.97
C TYR A 139 -1.26 1.52 17.17
N THR A 140 0.01 1.15 17.38
CA THR A 140 1.14 1.77 16.67
C THR A 140 1.03 1.51 15.18
N SER A 141 0.80 0.26 14.77
CA SER A 141 0.61 -0.08 13.36
C SER A 141 -0.63 0.60 12.78
N ALA A 142 -1.73 0.68 13.54
CA ALA A 142 -2.95 1.34 13.08
C ALA A 142 -2.69 2.80 12.66
N PHE A 143 -2.02 3.58 13.51
CA PHE A 143 -1.67 4.96 13.19
C PHE A 143 -0.67 5.05 12.02
N ALA A 144 0.37 4.22 12.02
CA ALA A 144 1.37 4.22 10.96
C ALA A 144 0.78 3.87 9.57
N THR A 145 -0.06 2.82 9.51
CA THR A 145 -0.75 2.38 8.29
C THR A 145 -1.70 3.46 7.77
N ALA A 146 -2.45 4.10 8.67
CA ALA A 146 -3.36 5.19 8.30
C ALA A 146 -2.61 6.42 7.77
N LEU A 147 -1.52 6.83 8.41
CA LEU A 147 -0.67 7.94 7.95
C LEU A 147 -0.05 7.65 6.58
N GLY A 148 0.43 6.42 6.37
CA GLY A 148 0.93 5.98 5.06
C GLY A 148 -0.16 6.01 3.97
N ALA A 149 -1.40 5.66 4.32
CA ALA A 149 -2.52 5.72 3.38
C ALA A 149 -2.94 7.17 3.04
N VAL A 150 -2.89 8.08 4.02
CA VAL A 150 -3.13 9.51 3.79
C VAL A 150 -2.03 10.11 2.92
N GLU A 151 -0.77 9.80 3.18
CA GLU A 151 0.37 10.20 2.34
C GLU A 151 0.16 9.75 0.90
N LYS A 152 -0.21 8.48 0.71
CA LYS A 152 -0.51 7.92 -0.61
C LYS A 152 -1.64 8.68 -1.31
N ALA A 153 -2.71 8.99 -0.59
CA ALA A 153 -3.83 9.75 -1.14
C ALA A 153 -3.41 11.17 -1.52
N ILE A 154 -2.48 11.79 -0.80
CA ILE A 154 -1.97 13.13 -1.12
C ILE A 154 -1.03 13.11 -2.33
N THR A 155 -0.18 12.09 -2.43
CA THR A 155 0.77 11.97 -3.54
C THR A 155 0.12 11.49 -4.83
N SER A 156 -0.96 10.73 -4.70
CA SER A 156 -1.77 10.20 -5.78
C SER A 156 -3.26 10.34 -5.43
N PRO A 157 -3.82 11.55 -5.60
CA PRO A 157 -5.23 11.82 -5.33
C PRO A 157 -6.16 10.81 -5.99
N PRO A 158 -7.10 10.21 -5.23
CA PRO A 158 -8.17 9.41 -5.81
C PRO A 158 -9.07 10.28 -6.69
N SER A 159 -9.86 9.67 -7.57
CA SER A 159 -10.77 10.39 -8.47
C SER A 159 -12.19 9.80 -8.42
N PRO A 160 -13.26 10.63 -8.39
CA PRO A 160 -14.63 10.17 -8.08
C PRO A 160 -15.29 9.25 -9.12
N ASP A 161 -14.81 9.27 -10.36
CA ASP A 161 -15.49 8.67 -11.50
C ASP A 161 -15.07 7.21 -11.75
N GLY A 162 -14.49 6.55 -10.73
CA GLY A 162 -13.92 5.20 -10.87
C GLY A 162 -12.71 5.12 -11.81
N SER A 163 -12.34 6.25 -12.41
CA SER A 163 -11.05 6.42 -13.07
C SER A 163 -10.02 6.73 -11.98
N ILE A 164 -9.13 5.78 -11.69
CA ILE A 164 -7.73 6.22 -11.68
C ILE A 164 -7.56 6.90 -13.05
N ASN A 165 -6.75 7.94 -13.19
CA ASN A 165 -6.36 8.43 -14.51
C ASN A 165 -5.51 7.37 -15.24
N VAL A 166 -6.20 6.31 -15.62
CA VAL A 166 -5.96 5.10 -16.39
C VAL A 166 -7.34 4.82 -16.98
N ASN A 167 -7.61 5.48 -18.10
CA ASN A 167 -8.83 5.29 -18.88
C ASN A 167 -8.97 3.83 -19.32
N THR A 168 -10.06 3.17 -18.91
CA THR A 168 -10.77 2.13 -19.69
C THR A 168 -12.16 1.86 -19.10
N ALA A 169 -13.24 2.28 -19.76
CA ALA A 169 -14.55 1.65 -19.60
C ALA A 169 -14.60 0.32 -20.39
N PRO A 170 -15.50 -0.65 -20.09
CA PRO A 170 -16.20 -0.98 -18.85
C PRO A 170 -15.76 -2.36 -18.30
N ILE A 171 -15.58 -2.52 -16.98
CA ILE A 171 -15.24 -3.83 -16.38
C ILE A 171 -16.40 -4.28 -15.48
N ALA A 172 -17.11 -5.30 -15.95
CA ALA A 172 -17.78 -6.23 -15.07
C ALA A 172 -16.71 -7.10 -14.40
N GLY A 173 -16.63 -7.04 -13.08
CA GLY A 173 -15.87 -8.00 -12.28
C GLY A 173 -14.53 -7.51 -11.74
N ALA A 174 -14.57 -7.15 -10.45
CA ALA A 174 -13.52 -7.41 -9.48
C ALA A 174 -12.12 -6.84 -9.77
N GLY A 175 -11.96 -5.56 -9.40
CA GLY A 175 -10.97 -5.13 -8.41
C GLY A 175 -9.50 -5.33 -8.75
N LEU A 176 -8.77 -4.22 -8.83
CA LEU A 176 -7.35 -4.10 -8.51
C LEU A 176 -7.00 -2.63 -8.27
N ALA A 177 -6.98 -2.20 -7.01
CA ALA A 177 -6.47 -0.90 -6.61
C ALA A 177 -5.01 -1.07 -6.17
N VAL A 178 -4.07 -0.60 -6.99
CA VAL A 178 -2.63 -0.85 -6.78
C VAL A 178 -2.02 0.20 -5.85
N ALA A 179 -1.13 -0.24 -4.96
CA ALA A 179 -0.34 0.59 -4.06
C ALA A 179 1.13 0.65 -4.46
N ALA A 180 1.66 1.87 -4.48
CA ALA A 180 3.02 2.18 -4.90
C ALA A 180 3.64 3.14 -3.89
N ALA A 181 4.38 2.62 -2.91
CA ALA A 181 5.30 3.40 -2.10
C ALA A 181 6.64 3.48 -2.86
N VAL A 182 7.08 4.69 -3.21
CA VAL A 182 8.47 4.95 -3.61
C VAL A 182 8.96 6.19 -2.87
N ALA A 183 9.93 5.96 -1.98
CA ALA A 183 10.73 6.99 -1.35
C ALA A 183 11.60 7.74 -2.38
N GLY A 184 11.71 9.06 -2.23
CA GLY A 184 12.71 9.84 -2.98
C GLY A 184 12.41 11.33 -3.06
N GLY A 185 12.73 12.08 -2.00
CA GLY A 185 12.81 13.52 -2.06
C GLY A 185 13.97 14.00 -2.94
N ALA A 186 13.73 15.07 -3.71
CA ALA A 186 14.63 16.21 -3.93
C ALA A 186 14.09 17.09 -5.07
N LEU A 187 13.56 18.27 -4.73
CA LEU A 187 13.43 19.36 -5.68
C LEU A 187 14.76 20.13 -5.78
N TYR A 188 15.20 20.34 -7.02
CA TYR A 188 16.22 21.28 -7.49
C TYR A 188 17.71 21.04 -7.16
N ALA A 189 18.39 20.27 -8.03
CA ALA A 189 19.80 20.51 -8.38
C ALA A 189 20.19 19.88 -9.75
N GLY A 190 20.21 20.70 -10.82
CA GLY A 190 20.98 20.47 -12.06
C GLY A 190 20.51 19.35 -13.02
N ARG A 191 20.29 19.69 -14.30
CA ARG A 191 19.87 18.78 -15.40
C ARG A 191 20.62 17.44 -15.47
N ARG A 192 21.87 17.35 -14.98
CA ARG A 192 22.66 16.10 -14.92
C ARG A 192 22.20 15.12 -13.82
N ARG A 193 21.60 15.57 -12.72
CA ARG A 193 21.08 14.69 -11.66
C ARG A 193 19.68 14.18 -12.00
N ALA A 194 18.83 15.03 -12.59
CA ALA A 194 17.51 14.61 -13.10
C ALA A 194 17.61 13.49 -14.15
N ALA A 195 18.60 13.56 -15.05
CA ALA A 195 18.86 12.49 -16.02
C ALA A 195 19.30 11.18 -15.35
N LYS A 196 20.08 11.24 -14.26
CA LYS A 196 20.47 10.04 -13.49
C LYS A 196 19.29 9.43 -12.75
N THR A 197 18.42 10.26 -12.15
CA THR A 197 17.22 9.78 -11.46
C THR A 197 16.25 9.10 -12.43
N LYS A 198 16.07 9.67 -13.63
CA LYS A 198 15.24 9.05 -14.67
C LYS A 198 15.84 7.73 -15.17
N ALA A 199 17.14 7.70 -15.46
CA ALA A 199 17.82 6.47 -15.89
C ALA A 199 17.74 5.35 -14.85
N GLU A 200 17.82 5.70 -13.56
CA GLU A 200 17.63 4.75 -12.47
C GLU A 200 16.20 4.23 -12.40
N ALA A 201 15.19 5.10 -12.56
CA ALA A 201 13.79 4.67 -12.61
C ALA A 201 13.48 3.79 -13.83
N GLU A 202 14.05 4.10 -15.01
CA GLU A 202 13.93 3.26 -16.20
C GLU A 202 14.58 1.88 -15.98
N ARG A 203 15.72 1.84 -15.27
CA ARG A 203 16.40 0.59 -14.90
C ARG A 203 15.54 -0.25 -13.95
N GLN A 204 15.03 0.33 -12.87
CA GLN A 204 14.17 -0.35 -11.89
C GLN A 204 12.89 -0.87 -12.53
N LEU A 205 12.28 -0.07 -13.41
CA LEU A 205 11.13 -0.49 -14.20
C LEU A 205 11.43 -1.73 -15.06
N LYS A 206 12.56 -1.71 -15.78
CA LYS A 206 12.98 -2.83 -16.62
C LYS A 206 13.22 -4.09 -15.79
N GLU A 207 13.96 -3.95 -14.69
CA GLU A 207 14.23 -5.05 -13.74
C GLU A 207 12.90 -5.63 -13.18
N GLY A 208 11.96 -4.76 -12.80
CA GLY A 208 10.63 -5.16 -12.33
C GLY A 208 9.81 -5.92 -13.38
N ARG A 209 9.78 -5.41 -14.62
CA ARG A 209 9.09 -6.08 -15.74
C ARG A 209 9.70 -7.45 -16.05
N GLU A 210 11.03 -7.54 -16.12
CA GLU A 210 11.75 -8.79 -16.39
C GLU A 210 11.52 -9.84 -15.30
N ALA A 211 11.48 -9.43 -14.03
CA ALA A 211 11.18 -10.32 -12.91
C ALA A 211 9.78 -10.93 -13.03
N VAL A 212 8.75 -10.13 -13.34
CA VAL A 212 7.38 -10.63 -13.52
C VAL A 212 7.27 -11.52 -14.76
N ALA A 213 7.89 -11.13 -15.88
CA ALA A 213 7.89 -11.93 -17.11
C ALA A 213 8.51 -13.33 -16.90
N THR A 214 9.58 -13.39 -16.12
CA THR A 214 10.24 -14.65 -15.75
C THR A 214 9.30 -15.53 -14.92
N LEU A 215 8.64 -14.96 -13.91
CA LEU A 215 7.66 -15.67 -13.09
C LEU A 215 6.46 -16.18 -13.90
N ILE A 216 5.92 -15.35 -14.81
CA ILE A 216 4.83 -15.75 -15.70
C ILE A 216 5.25 -16.93 -16.59
N THR A 217 6.47 -16.88 -17.12
CA THR A 217 7.01 -17.96 -17.96
C THR A 217 7.15 -19.27 -17.17
N ASP A 218 7.70 -19.22 -15.96
CA ASP A 218 7.83 -20.38 -15.08
C ASP A 218 6.45 -20.96 -14.69
N LEU A 219 5.52 -20.10 -14.26
CA LEU A 219 4.14 -20.48 -13.98
C LEU A 219 3.47 -21.14 -15.19
N GLY A 220 3.65 -20.60 -16.39
CA GLY A 220 3.13 -21.18 -17.62
C GLY A 220 3.63 -22.61 -17.86
N GLN A 221 4.91 -22.89 -17.58
CA GLN A 221 5.44 -24.25 -17.66
C GLN A 221 4.85 -25.15 -16.56
N ARG A 222 4.74 -24.66 -15.33
CA ARG A 222 4.17 -25.44 -14.22
C ARG A 222 2.70 -25.79 -14.45
N PHE A 223 1.90 -24.87 -14.96
CA PHE A 223 0.50 -25.13 -15.31
C PHE A 223 0.36 -26.16 -16.43
N ARG A 224 1.25 -26.14 -17.45
CA ARG A 224 1.29 -27.20 -18.46
C ARG A 224 1.55 -28.57 -17.83
N ASN A 225 2.60 -28.67 -17.00
CA ASN A 225 2.93 -29.91 -16.30
C ASN A 225 1.78 -30.38 -15.37
N ALA A 226 1.12 -29.45 -14.66
CA ALA A 226 -0.01 -29.75 -13.80
C ALA A 226 -1.25 -30.19 -14.60
N GLY A 227 -1.46 -29.64 -15.81
CA GLY A 227 -2.51 -30.07 -16.74
C GLY A 227 -2.29 -31.49 -17.25
N GLU A 228 -1.05 -31.86 -17.56
CA GLU A 228 -0.70 -33.23 -17.95
C GLU A 228 -0.99 -34.23 -16.83
N LYS A 229 -0.63 -33.91 -15.58
CA LYS A 229 -0.98 -34.72 -14.41
C LYS A 229 -2.49 -34.85 -14.24
N ALA A 230 -3.23 -33.74 -14.39
CA ALA A 230 -4.67 -33.70 -14.22
C ALA A 230 -5.43 -34.67 -15.14
N ALA A 231 -4.88 -34.98 -16.32
CA ALA A 231 -5.46 -35.95 -17.24
C ALA A 231 -5.53 -37.37 -16.66
N PHE A 232 -4.64 -37.71 -15.72
CA PHE A 232 -4.57 -39.02 -15.07
C PHE A 232 -5.26 -39.08 -13.71
N ASP A 233 -5.73 -37.94 -13.16
CA ASP A 233 -6.36 -37.88 -11.83
C ASP A 233 -7.57 -38.83 -11.74
N LYS A 234 -8.38 -38.93 -12.81
CA LYS A 234 -9.57 -39.81 -12.87
C LYS A 234 -9.28 -41.30 -12.76
N VAL A 235 -8.06 -41.71 -13.10
CA VAL A 235 -7.62 -43.11 -13.03
C VAL A 235 -6.99 -43.40 -11.66
N SER A 236 -6.43 -42.39 -11.02
CA SER A 236 -5.58 -42.53 -9.84
C SER A 236 -6.32 -42.30 -8.52
N TYR A 237 -7.38 -41.47 -8.53
CA TYR A 237 -8.03 -40.99 -7.32
C TYR A 237 -9.56 -41.18 -7.33
N ALA A 238 -10.18 -41.08 -6.15
CA ALA A 238 -11.63 -41.17 -6.03
C ALA A 238 -12.34 -39.95 -6.65
N PRO A 239 -13.58 -40.08 -7.15
CA PRO A 239 -14.27 -39.00 -7.86
C PRO A 239 -14.38 -37.68 -7.08
N ALA A 240 -14.58 -37.74 -5.76
CA ALA A 240 -14.65 -36.55 -4.91
C ALA A 240 -13.30 -35.81 -4.82
N ASP A 241 -12.19 -36.55 -4.83
CA ASP A 241 -10.83 -35.98 -4.75
C ASP A 241 -10.43 -35.35 -6.08
N VAL A 242 -10.78 -36.01 -7.19
CA VAL A 242 -10.62 -35.47 -8.54
C VAL A 242 -11.36 -34.14 -8.68
N GLU A 243 -12.59 -34.05 -8.17
CA GLU A 243 -13.35 -32.80 -8.24
C GLU A 243 -12.73 -31.68 -7.39
N ARG A 244 -12.21 -32.00 -6.20
CA ARG A 244 -11.48 -31.04 -5.36
C ARG A 244 -10.22 -30.52 -6.05
N LEU A 245 -9.41 -31.40 -6.62
CA LEU A 245 -8.22 -31.05 -7.41
C LEU A 245 -8.59 -30.17 -8.61
N ARG A 246 -9.64 -30.53 -9.34
CA ARG A 246 -10.13 -29.79 -10.52
C ARG A 246 -10.54 -28.36 -10.15
N VAL A 247 -11.31 -28.19 -9.08
CA VAL A 247 -11.77 -26.86 -8.62
C VAL A 247 -10.58 -25.99 -8.20
N ALA A 248 -9.65 -26.54 -7.39
CA ALA A 248 -8.49 -25.80 -6.94
C ALA A 248 -7.55 -25.41 -8.09
N GLN A 249 -7.31 -26.32 -9.04
CA GLN A 249 -6.51 -26.05 -10.22
C GLN A 249 -7.17 -25.01 -11.15
N ALA A 250 -8.49 -25.06 -11.32
CA ALA A 250 -9.23 -24.07 -12.10
C ALA A 250 -9.15 -22.66 -11.47
N ALA A 251 -9.25 -22.57 -10.14
CA ALA A 251 -9.09 -21.31 -9.43
C ALA A 251 -7.67 -20.72 -9.58
N ALA A 252 -6.63 -21.56 -9.48
CA ALA A 252 -5.26 -21.15 -9.72
C ALA A 252 -5.04 -20.68 -11.18
N HIS A 253 -5.60 -21.39 -12.16
CA HIS A 253 -5.56 -20.98 -13.57
C HIS A 253 -6.23 -19.64 -13.83
N ALA A 254 -7.40 -19.39 -13.25
CA ALA A 254 -8.11 -18.11 -13.41
C ALA A 254 -7.29 -16.93 -12.86
N ARG A 255 -6.62 -17.12 -11.70
CA ARG A 255 -5.73 -16.12 -11.13
C ARG A 255 -4.49 -15.90 -11.99
N PHE A 256 -3.91 -16.97 -12.55
CA PHE A 256 -2.78 -16.86 -13.47
C PHE A 256 -3.14 -16.07 -14.73
N ALA A 257 -4.29 -16.36 -15.35
CA ALA A 257 -4.77 -15.63 -16.51
C ALA A 257 -4.95 -14.14 -16.20
N LYS A 258 -5.47 -13.81 -15.00
CA LYS A 258 -5.58 -12.42 -14.54
C LYS A 258 -4.21 -11.72 -14.47
N VAL A 259 -3.20 -12.40 -13.92
CA VAL A 259 -1.82 -11.87 -13.85
C VAL A 259 -1.25 -11.62 -15.26
N GLN A 260 -1.50 -12.52 -16.22
CA GLN A 260 -1.05 -12.34 -17.60
C GLN A 260 -1.70 -11.11 -18.25
N THR A 261 -3.04 -11.00 -18.16
CA THR A 261 -3.77 -9.84 -18.69
C THR A 261 -3.28 -8.53 -18.07
N SER A 262 -3.14 -8.49 -16.74
CA SER A 262 -2.69 -7.28 -16.07
C SER A 262 -1.23 -6.93 -16.36
N PHE A 263 -0.36 -7.92 -16.61
CA PHE A 263 1.01 -7.67 -17.07
C PHE A 263 1.06 -6.99 -18.44
N ASP A 264 0.23 -7.46 -19.37
CA ASP A 264 0.10 -6.86 -20.70
C ASP A 264 -0.50 -5.45 -20.59
N ASP A 265 -1.57 -5.26 -19.82
CA ASP A 265 -2.23 -3.96 -19.60
C ASP A 265 -1.26 -2.90 -19.03
N VAL A 266 -0.45 -3.27 -18.03
CA VAL A 266 0.56 -2.37 -17.43
C VAL A 266 1.62 -1.98 -18.45
N GLY A 267 2.03 -2.92 -19.32
CA GLY A 267 2.95 -2.66 -20.42
C GLY A 267 2.36 -1.69 -21.45
N GLU A 268 1.13 -1.96 -21.91
CA GLU A 268 0.43 -1.11 -22.88
C GLU A 268 0.21 0.30 -22.35
N GLN A 269 -0.15 0.45 -21.07
CA GLN A 269 -0.34 1.76 -20.46
C GLN A 269 0.92 2.61 -20.48
N LEU A 270 2.09 2.00 -20.24
CA LEU A 270 3.36 2.71 -20.35
C LEU A 270 3.68 3.08 -21.81
N GLU A 271 3.41 2.19 -22.76
CA GLU A 271 3.65 2.40 -24.19
C GLU A 271 2.80 3.53 -24.80
N ARG A 272 1.65 3.85 -24.19
CA ARG A 272 0.83 5.03 -24.57
C ARG A 272 1.59 6.35 -24.36
N TYR A 273 2.61 6.38 -23.51
CA TYR A 273 3.45 7.56 -23.31
C TYR A 273 4.65 7.54 -24.25
N ALA A 274 4.65 8.42 -25.26
CA ALA A 274 5.79 8.58 -26.18
C ALA A 274 7.10 8.94 -25.45
N LYS A 275 7.00 9.64 -24.30
CA LYS A 275 8.10 9.94 -23.38
C LYS A 275 7.57 9.91 -21.94
N PRO A 276 7.67 8.77 -21.23
CA PRO A 276 7.21 8.69 -19.84
C PRO A 276 8.06 9.59 -18.93
N GLU A 277 7.43 10.33 -18.03
CA GLU A 277 8.10 11.11 -16.98
C GLU A 277 8.36 10.23 -15.75
N LEU A 278 9.13 10.74 -14.79
CA LEU A 278 9.56 9.99 -13.61
C LEU A 278 8.36 9.43 -12.79
N VAL A 279 7.25 10.16 -12.76
CA VAL A 279 6.03 9.74 -12.06
C VAL A 279 5.42 8.51 -12.73
N GLN A 280 5.34 8.48 -14.07
CA GLN A 280 4.83 7.31 -14.80
C GLN A 280 5.76 6.11 -14.64
N LEU A 281 7.08 6.32 -14.72
CA LEU A 281 8.07 5.25 -14.53
C LEU A 281 7.94 4.61 -13.14
N ASN A 282 7.83 5.42 -12.08
CA ASN A 282 7.69 4.93 -10.71
C ASN A 282 6.34 4.23 -10.50
N ALA A 283 5.25 4.77 -11.05
CA ALA A 283 3.93 4.15 -10.96
C ALA A 283 3.88 2.79 -11.66
N THR A 284 4.44 2.67 -12.87
CA THR A 284 4.53 1.40 -13.60
C THR A 284 5.46 0.41 -12.89
N THR A 285 6.57 0.88 -12.31
CA THR A 285 7.48 0.01 -11.52
C THR A 285 6.74 -0.63 -10.35
N ALA A 286 5.94 0.15 -9.62
CA ALA A 286 5.16 -0.39 -8.52
C ALA A 286 4.01 -1.29 -8.97
N ALA A 287 3.39 -1.02 -10.13
CA ALA A 287 2.42 -1.93 -10.72
C ALA A 287 3.05 -3.31 -11.02
N TYR A 288 4.27 -3.35 -11.55
CA TYR A 288 5.00 -4.62 -11.71
C TYR A 288 5.38 -5.27 -10.37
N ALA A 289 5.74 -4.49 -9.35
CA ALA A 289 5.99 -5.03 -8.00
C ALA A 289 4.74 -5.71 -7.41
N GLN A 290 3.55 -5.15 -7.63
CA GLN A 290 2.31 -5.79 -7.22
C GLN A 290 1.99 -7.05 -8.05
N LEU A 291 2.13 -6.98 -9.38
CA LEU A 291 1.93 -8.15 -10.25
C LEU A 291 2.86 -9.31 -9.87
N ARG A 292 4.07 -8.99 -9.41
CA ARG A 292 4.99 -9.98 -8.86
C ARG A 292 4.40 -10.68 -7.63
N ALA A 293 3.87 -9.94 -6.66
CA ALA A 293 3.25 -10.52 -5.46
C ALA A 293 2.03 -11.39 -5.82
N GLU A 294 1.24 -10.96 -6.79
CA GLU A 294 0.10 -11.75 -7.30
C GLU A 294 0.56 -13.03 -8.00
N ALA A 295 1.63 -12.96 -8.80
CA ALA A 295 2.24 -14.14 -9.42
C ALA A 295 2.80 -15.10 -8.36
N GLU A 296 3.46 -14.59 -7.32
CA GLU A 296 3.97 -15.38 -6.20
C GLU A 296 2.82 -16.08 -5.45
N ALA A 297 1.69 -15.41 -5.21
CA ALA A 297 0.51 -16.05 -4.65
C ALA A 297 -0.06 -17.14 -5.57
N VAL A 298 0.01 -17.00 -6.89
CA VAL A 298 -0.36 -18.06 -7.85
C VAL A 298 0.58 -19.26 -7.73
N VAL A 299 1.89 -19.04 -7.51
CA VAL A 299 2.86 -20.12 -7.25
C VAL A 299 2.44 -20.92 -6.03
N GLU A 300 2.08 -20.26 -4.93
CA GLU A 300 1.63 -20.92 -3.69
C GLU A 300 0.34 -21.73 -3.90
N ASN A 301 -0.64 -21.15 -4.60
CA ASN A 301 -1.88 -21.85 -4.92
C ASN A 301 -1.64 -23.12 -5.75
N LEU A 302 -0.74 -23.04 -6.74
CA LEU A 302 -0.40 -24.20 -7.56
C LEU A 302 0.37 -25.25 -6.75
N ALA A 303 1.30 -24.82 -5.89
CA ALA A 303 2.02 -25.72 -4.98
C ALA A 303 1.07 -26.47 -4.04
N ALA A 304 0.03 -25.80 -3.53
CA ALA A 304 -1.01 -26.45 -2.72
C ALA A 304 -1.77 -27.53 -3.52
N VAL A 305 -2.05 -27.30 -4.80
CA VAL A 305 -2.65 -28.32 -5.69
C VAL A 305 -1.73 -29.52 -5.88
N GLU A 306 -0.44 -29.28 -6.06
CA GLU A 306 0.55 -30.37 -6.17
C GLU A 306 0.70 -31.15 -4.86
N GLN A 307 0.64 -30.46 -3.71
CA GLN A 307 0.66 -31.11 -2.41
C GLN A 307 -0.56 -32.02 -2.22
N MET A 308 -1.77 -31.54 -2.59
CA MET A 308 -2.97 -32.38 -2.53
C MET A 308 -2.83 -33.66 -3.36
N ARG A 309 -2.23 -33.60 -4.55
CA ARG A 309 -1.94 -34.82 -5.34
C ARG A 309 -0.95 -35.74 -4.63
N SER A 310 0.11 -35.18 -4.07
CA SER A 310 1.12 -35.95 -3.33
C SER A 310 0.51 -36.67 -2.11
N ASP A 311 -0.40 -36.02 -1.39
CA ASP A 311 -1.08 -36.62 -0.23
C ASP A 311 -1.99 -37.77 -0.67
N LEU A 312 -2.71 -37.61 -1.77
CA LEU A 312 -3.55 -38.67 -2.36
C LEU A 312 -2.71 -39.86 -2.84
N ASP A 313 -1.55 -39.60 -3.47
CA ASP A 313 -0.60 -40.66 -3.86
C ASP A 313 -0.10 -41.44 -2.64
N ALA A 314 0.19 -40.75 -1.53
CA ALA A 314 0.62 -41.39 -0.29
C ALA A 314 -0.48 -42.28 0.31
N LEU A 315 -1.72 -41.79 0.36
CA LEU A 315 -2.88 -42.56 0.81
C LEU A 315 -3.12 -43.80 -0.06
N ALA A 316 -3.02 -43.67 -1.39
CA ALA A 316 -3.19 -44.77 -2.33
C ALA A 316 -2.14 -45.88 -2.14
N ARG A 317 -0.91 -45.54 -1.73
CA ARG A 317 0.16 -46.52 -1.44
C ARG A 317 -0.01 -47.24 -0.10
N GLN A 318 -0.66 -46.62 0.88
CA GLN A 318 -0.86 -47.22 2.21
C GLN A 318 -1.98 -48.27 2.23
N ALA A 319 -3.03 -48.07 1.42
CA ALA A 319 -4.19 -48.98 1.41
C ALA A 319 -3.86 -50.47 1.09
N PRO A 320 -2.98 -50.81 0.12
CA PRO A 320 -2.57 -52.19 -0.11
C PRO A 320 -1.78 -52.82 1.04
N GLU A 321 -0.95 -52.03 1.74
CA GLU A 321 -0.12 -52.51 2.85
C GLU A 321 -0.93 -52.83 4.11
N GLU A 322 -1.99 -52.06 4.37
CA GLU A 322 -2.92 -52.32 5.48
C GLU A 322 -3.76 -53.56 5.22
N ILE A 323 -4.23 -53.78 3.99
CA ILE A 323 -4.94 -55.00 3.60
C ILE A 323 -4.02 -56.23 3.69
N ALA A 324 -2.74 -56.10 3.32
CA ALA A 324 -1.75 -57.17 3.44
C ALA A 324 -1.39 -57.49 4.90
N ARG A 325 -1.36 -56.48 5.79
CA ARG A 325 -1.19 -56.67 7.24
C ARG A 325 -2.41 -57.33 7.87
N ALA A 326 -3.62 -56.89 7.54
CA ALA A 326 -4.87 -57.45 8.05
C ALA A 326 -5.12 -58.91 7.59
N LYS A 327 -4.57 -59.32 6.44
CA LYS A 327 -4.61 -60.73 5.99
C LYS A 327 -3.57 -61.64 6.65
N LYS A 328 -2.59 -61.08 7.37
CA LYS A 328 -1.53 -61.83 8.08
C LYS A 328 -1.76 -61.93 9.59
N SER A 329 -2.68 -61.15 10.14
CA SER A 329 -3.22 -61.27 11.50
C SER A 329 -4.44 -62.18 11.52
#